data_AF-A0A358NAB0-F1
#
_entry.id   AF-A0A358NAB0-F1
#
_cell.length_a   1.000
_cell.length_b   1.000
_cell.length_c   1.000
_cell.angle_alpha   90.00
_cell.angle_beta   90.00
_cell.angle_gamma   90.00
#
_symmetry.space_group_name_H-M   'P 1'
#
loop_
_entity.id
_entity.type
_entity.pdbx_description
1 polymer ?
#
loop_
_entity_poly.entity_id
_entity_poly.type
_entity_poly.pdbx_seq_one_letter_code
_entity_poly.pdbx_strand_id
1 'polypeptide(L)'
;MPLGHAPPESSLSDQFVGVEGDRFALPLIRSRWVRVNLSSTVFLALAILVVVVISVLRQPGNADLPKVAVFATLAWLSGWVLQGLAYGLVGWGSGYRVRGFTIGVLGIETVARHWPARVAFLTGLAASMSVVLLGCFYRLVDGGFQVPSIEVPSIEVPIDPIWQLSSVGLGEVESVWRTASWLCFLQVIGQMIPLPRTLGRQMLVASVSFVGGKLGVAGQVKVLRLLIDCFALGTLGFTIWLMNTGNQIAGVGWPLLMCVAVLLWVSSRWSDTMRTLEGLDAGRGDQQGRNRRTVWKTLVYRGRRWRDGRRVRHAHRVEQGEAVDAQRVDEILNQLHQQGIESLKPADRQLLERVSANLRKQRLSEADDA
;
A
#
# COMPACT_ATOMS: atom_id res chain seq x y z
N MET A 1 -30.27 37.47 -38.79
CA MET A 1 -29.10 37.54 -37.89
C MET A 1 -29.15 36.32 -36.97
N PRO A 2 -28.28 35.31 -37.14
CA PRO A 2 -28.29 34.14 -36.27
C PRO A 2 -27.42 34.40 -35.04
N LEU A 3 -27.99 34.14 -33.87
CA LEU A 3 -27.31 34.17 -32.57
C LEU A 3 -26.34 32.99 -32.50
N GLY A 4 -25.04 33.29 -32.47
CA GLY A 4 -23.99 32.30 -32.27
C GLY A 4 -24.07 31.70 -30.88
N HIS A 5 -24.45 30.42 -30.79
CA HIS A 5 -24.23 29.62 -29.60
C HIS A 5 -22.73 29.45 -29.39
N ALA A 6 -22.19 30.16 -28.39
CA ALA A 6 -20.87 29.85 -27.88
C ALA A 6 -20.88 28.38 -27.41
N PRO A 7 -19.89 27.55 -27.82
CA PRO A 7 -19.80 26.19 -27.33
C PRO A 7 -19.65 26.23 -25.81
N PRO A 8 -20.22 25.23 -25.08
CA PRO A 8 -20.08 25.18 -23.63
C PRO A 8 -18.58 25.18 -23.31
N GLU A 9 -18.14 26.18 -22.54
CA GLU A 9 -16.82 26.19 -21.94
C GLU A 9 -16.62 24.84 -21.25
N SER A 10 -15.83 23.99 -21.89
CA SER A 10 -15.42 22.72 -21.32
C SER A 10 -14.62 23.04 -20.08
N SER A 11 -15.28 22.97 -18.92
CA SER A 11 -14.75 23.05 -17.55
C SER A 11 -13.80 21.89 -17.21
N LEU A 12 -13.11 21.36 -18.22
CA LEU A 12 -12.20 20.23 -18.18
C LEU A 12 -10.80 20.64 -18.66
N SER A 13 -10.42 21.90 -18.45
CA SER A 13 -9.09 22.15 -17.93
C SER A 13 -9.03 21.57 -16.51
N ASP A 14 -8.95 20.23 -16.43
CA ASP A 14 -8.03 19.56 -15.52
C ASP A 14 -6.70 20.27 -15.79
N GLN A 15 -6.50 21.46 -15.18
CA GLN A 15 -5.21 22.07 -15.07
C GLN A 15 -4.41 20.99 -14.38
N PHE A 16 -3.66 20.26 -15.19
CA PHE A 16 -2.52 19.51 -14.77
C PHE A 16 -1.62 20.58 -14.17
N VAL A 17 -1.89 20.95 -12.91
CA VAL A 17 -0.88 21.49 -12.02
C VAL A 17 0.25 20.52 -12.20
N GLY A 18 1.23 20.96 -12.99
CA GLY A 18 2.38 20.17 -13.36
C GLY A 18 2.87 19.65 -12.04
N VAL A 19 2.77 18.34 -11.86
CA VAL A 19 3.53 17.67 -10.82
C VAL A 19 4.94 18.01 -11.25
N GLU A 20 5.53 19.05 -10.66
CA GLU A 20 6.95 19.38 -10.83
C GLU A 20 7.63 18.04 -10.61
N GLY A 21 8.08 17.46 -11.73
CA GLY A 21 8.63 16.12 -11.73
C GLY A 21 9.77 16.18 -10.75
N ASP A 22 9.69 15.37 -9.69
CA ASP A 22 10.79 15.25 -8.75
C ASP A 22 12.04 14.96 -9.58
N ARG A 23 12.96 15.93 -9.64
CA ARG A 23 14.13 15.89 -10.53
C ARG A 23 15.03 14.67 -10.27
N PHE A 24 14.80 14.00 -9.14
CA PHE A 24 15.52 12.83 -8.65
C PHE A 24 14.65 11.57 -8.58
N ALA A 25 13.64 11.44 -9.45
CA ALA A 25 12.81 10.24 -9.50
C ALA A 25 12.69 9.70 -10.93
N LEU A 26 12.96 8.41 -11.09
CA LEU A 26 12.84 7.71 -12.37
C LEU A 26 11.43 7.09 -12.50
N PRO A 27 10.70 7.31 -13.60
CA PRO A 27 9.38 6.74 -13.78
C PRO A 27 9.49 5.22 -14.03
N LEU A 28 8.99 4.41 -13.10
CA LEU A 28 9.01 2.95 -13.22
C LEU A 28 7.79 2.45 -14.00
N ILE A 29 6.60 2.92 -13.62
CA ILE A 29 5.33 2.52 -14.24
C ILE A 29 4.51 3.76 -14.52
N ARG A 30 4.19 3.99 -15.79
CA ARG A 30 3.29 5.05 -16.24
C ARG A 30 1.99 4.43 -16.75
N SER A 31 1.07 4.14 -15.82
CA SER A 31 -0.29 3.76 -16.17
C SER A 31 -1.20 4.99 -16.20
N ARG A 32 -2.29 4.94 -16.98
CA ARG A 32 -3.34 5.98 -16.99
C ARG A 32 -3.90 6.26 -15.59
N TRP A 33 -3.85 5.27 -14.71
CA TRP A 33 -4.45 5.31 -13.38
C TRP A 33 -3.44 5.65 -12.28
N VAL A 34 -2.19 5.22 -12.42
CA VAL A 34 -1.16 5.33 -11.39
C VAL A 34 0.20 5.58 -12.03
N ARG A 35 0.94 6.56 -11.49
CA ARG A 35 2.36 6.79 -11.79
C ARG A 35 3.23 6.34 -10.62
N VAL A 36 4.00 5.29 -10.79
CA VAL A 36 4.98 4.86 -9.79
C VAL A 36 6.34 5.36 -10.22
N ASN A 37 6.95 6.22 -9.40
CA ASN A 37 8.31 6.68 -9.59
C ASN A 37 9.23 6.00 -8.56
N LEU A 38 10.48 5.78 -8.92
CA LEU A 38 11.51 5.24 -8.03
C LEU A 38 12.53 6.34 -7.74
N SER A 39 12.80 6.60 -6.45
CA SER A 39 13.73 7.64 -6.02
C SER A 39 15.15 7.28 -6.43
N SER A 40 15.95 8.26 -6.86
CA SER A 40 17.38 8.08 -7.18
C SER A 40 18.18 7.53 -5.98
N THR A 41 17.72 7.78 -4.76
CA THR A 41 18.32 7.24 -3.53
C THR A 41 18.28 5.72 -3.47
N VAL A 42 17.27 5.08 -4.08
CA VAL A 42 17.18 3.62 -4.18
C VAL A 42 18.33 3.04 -4.98
N PHE A 43 18.67 3.67 -6.11
CA PHE A 43 19.79 3.23 -6.94
C PHE A 43 21.13 3.43 -6.24
N LEU A 44 21.29 4.56 -5.53
CA LEU A 44 22.47 4.80 -4.71
C LEU A 44 22.61 3.74 -3.60
N ALA A 45 21.53 3.44 -2.89
CA ALA A 45 21.52 2.41 -1.84
C ALA A 45 21.84 1.02 -2.41
N LEU A 46 21.28 0.66 -3.58
CA LEU A 46 21.59 -0.59 -4.25
C LEU A 46 23.06 -0.66 -4.70
N ALA A 47 23.62 0.42 -5.23
CA ALA A 47 25.02 0.49 -5.62
C ALA A 47 25.95 0.32 -4.40
N ILE A 48 25.66 1.00 -3.29
CA ILE A 48 26.40 0.84 -2.03
C ILE A 48 26.30 -0.60 -1.54
N LEU A 49 25.10 -1.19 -1.55
CA LEU A 49 24.90 -2.59 -1.16
C LEU A 49 25.75 -3.55 -2.01
N VAL A 50 25.75 -3.39 -3.33
CA VAL A 50 26.55 -4.22 -4.24
C VAL A 50 28.04 -4.07 -3.96
N VAL A 51 28.53 -2.85 -3.76
CA VAL A 51 29.95 -2.59 -3.42
C VAL A 51 30.33 -3.24 -2.09
N VAL A 52 29.48 -3.10 -1.07
CA VAL A 52 29.70 -3.73 0.25
C VAL A 52 29.71 -5.25 0.12
N VAL A 53 28.74 -5.83 -0.58
CA VAL A 53 28.66 -7.28 -0.82
C VAL A 53 29.92 -7.78 -1.52
N ILE A 54 30.36 -7.13 -2.60
CA ILE A 54 31.57 -7.52 -3.34
C ILE A 54 32.84 -7.38 -2.48
N SER A 55 32.91 -6.33 -1.65
CA SER A 55 34.07 -6.09 -0.78
C SER A 55 34.19 -7.15 0.31
N VAL A 56 33.07 -7.53 0.92
CA VAL A 56 33.02 -8.50 2.02
C VAL A 56 33.08 -9.95 1.52
N LEU A 57 32.62 -10.23 0.29
CA LEU A 57 32.67 -11.56 -0.33
C LEU A 57 34.11 -12.12 -0.44
N ARG A 58 35.12 -11.23 -0.48
CA ARG A 58 36.53 -11.62 -0.54
C ARG A 58 37.08 -12.16 0.78
N GLN A 59 36.35 -12.02 1.88
CA GLN A 59 36.76 -12.52 3.19
C GLN A 59 36.36 -14.00 3.36
N PRO A 60 37.23 -14.84 3.96
CA PRO A 60 36.92 -16.25 4.18
C PRO A 60 35.70 -16.40 5.12
N GLY A 61 34.78 -17.29 4.77
CA GLY A 61 33.55 -17.56 5.54
C GLY A 61 32.28 -16.82 5.05
N ASN A 62 32.39 -15.92 4.06
CA ASN A 62 31.26 -15.12 3.57
C ASN A 62 30.63 -15.61 2.26
N ALA A 63 30.77 -16.89 1.92
CA ALA A 63 30.29 -17.44 0.65
C ALA A 63 28.76 -17.31 0.46
N ASP A 64 27.99 -17.29 1.54
CA ASP A 64 26.52 -17.17 1.49
C ASP A 64 26.02 -15.72 1.48
N LEU A 65 26.90 -14.74 1.67
CA LEU A 65 26.55 -13.31 1.75
C LEU A 65 25.72 -12.80 0.55
N PRO A 66 26.00 -13.20 -0.71
CA PRO A 66 25.19 -12.78 -1.85
C PRO A 66 23.77 -13.33 -1.78
N LYS A 67 23.59 -14.60 -1.36
CA LYS A 67 22.26 -15.21 -1.22
C LYS A 67 21.46 -14.45 -0.15
N VAL A 68 22.09 -14.13 0.98
CA VAL A 68 21.49 -13.34 2.06
C VAL A 68 21.03 -11.99 1.54
N ALA A 69 21.91 -11.29 0.82
CA ALA A 69 21.62 -9.97 0.28
C ALA A 69 20.44 -10.02 -0.71
N VAL A 70 20.35 -11.04 -1.56
CA VAL A 70 19.20 -11.23 -2.45
C VAL A 70 17.91 -11.45 -1.65
N PHE A 71 17.91 -12.36 -0.67
CA PHE A 71 16.72 -12.62 0.16
C PHE A 71 16.30 -11.38 0.96
N ALA A 72 17.24 -10.69 1.59
CA ALA A 72 17.01 -9.44 2.30
C ALA A 72 16.42 -8.36 1.37
N THR A 73 16.93 -8.25 0.15
CA THR A 73 16.40 -7.32 -0.86
C THR A 73 14.97 -7.70 -1.26
N LEU A 74 14.69 -8.98 -1.48
CA LEU A 74 13.33 -9.46 -1.80
C LEU A 74 12.34 -9.19 -0.66
N ALA A 75 12.75 -9.44 0.58
CA ALA A 75 11.96 -9.12 1.78
C ALA A 75 11.73 -7.61 1.95
N TRP A 76 12.71 -6.78 1.58
CA TRP A 76 12.55 -5.33 1.58
C TRP A 76 11.58 -4.85 0.49
N LEU A 77 11.70 -5.42 -0.72
CA LEU A 77 10.82 -5.11 -1.85
C LEU A 77 9.37 -5.54 -1.59
N SER A 78 9.15 -6.68 -0.93
CA SER A 78 7.78 -7.10 -0.55
C SER A 78 7.12 -6.09 0.40
N GLY A 79 7.91 -5.50 1.31
CA GLY A 79 7.50 -4.37 2.14
C GLY A 79 7.04 -3.17 1.31
N TRP A 80 7.82 -2.76 0.29
CA TRP A 80 7.42 -1.65 -0.62
C TRP A 80 6.11 -1.94 -1.36
N VAL A 81 5.97 -3.16 -1.89
CA VAL A 81 4.78 -3.57 -2.64
C VAL A 81 3.55 -3.52 -1.74
N LEU A 82 3.60 -4.15 -0.57
CA LEU A 82 2.46 -4.23 0.33
C LEU A 82 2.05 -2.84 0.85
N GLN A 83 3.04 -2.03 1.21
CA GLN A 83 2.82 -0.66 1.60
C GLN A 83 2.17 0.15 0.48
N GLY A 84 2.67 0.01 -0.76
CA GLY A 84 2.15 0.67 -1.96
C GLY A 84 0.69 0.32 -2.20
N LEU A 85 0.36 -0.96 -2.05
CA LEU A 85 -1.00 -1.48 -2.16
C LEU A 85 -1.89 -0.92 -1.06
N ALA A 86 -1.49 -0.97 0.22
CA ALA A 86 -2.27 -0.46 1.34
C ALA A 86 -2.53 1.05 1.21
N TYR A 87 -1.51 1.83 0.85
CA TYR A 87 -1.61 3.26 0.58
C TYR A 87 -2.60 3.55 -0.55
N GLY A 88 -2.46 2.84 -1.67
CA GLY A 88 -3.34 2.94 -2.84
C GLY A 88 -4.80 2.57 -2.52
N LEU A 89 -5.01 1.46 -1.81
CA LEU A 89 -6.33 0.95 -1.43
C LEU A 89 -7.07 1.91 -0.50
N VAL A 90 -6.41 2.44 0.53
CA VAL A 90 -7.04 3.39 1.47
C VAL A 90 -7.32 4.73 0.79
N GLY A 91 -6.40 5.23 -0.05
CA GLY A 91 -6.62 6.44 -0.84
C GLY A 91 -7.82 6.28 -1.78
N TRP A 92 -7.85 5.18 -2.54
CA TRP A 92 -8.95 4.85 -3.44
C TRP A 92 -10.28 4.66 -2.71
N GLY A 93 -10.27 3.92 -1.60
CA GLY A 93 -11.45 3.69 -0.75
C GLY A 93 -12.02 4.98 -0.16
N SER A 94 -11.15 5.94 0.16
CA SER A 94 -11.54 7.26 0.67
C SER A 94 -12.10 8.21 -0.40
N GLY A 95 -12.18 7.79 -1.66
CA GLY A 95 -12.69 8.62 -2.75
C GLY A 95 -11.61 9.37 -3.54
N TYR A 96 -10.36 9.34 -3.09
CA TYR A 96 -9.26 10.09 -3.68
C TYR A 96 -8.51 9.24 -4.71
N ARG A 97 -8.20 9.82 -5.87
CA ARG A 97 -7.38 9.13 -6.87
C ARG A 97 -5.90 9.35 -6.57
N VAL A 98 -5.19 8.28 -6.26
CA VAL A 98 -3.73 8.29 -6.10
C VAL A 98 -3.09 8.38 -7.50
N ARG A 99 -2.90 9.60 -8.00
CA ARG A 99 -2.32 9.82 -9.36
C ARG A 99 -0.85 9.37 -9.49
N GLY A 100 -0.18 9.12 -8.37
CA GLY A 100 1.14 8.49 -8.33
C GLY A 100 1.74 8.41 -6.93
N PHE A 101 2.94 7.86 -6.78
CA PHE A 101 3.75 7.97 -5.56
C PHE A 101 5.20 7.64 -5.93
N THR A 102 6.12 8.09 -5.10
CA THR A 102 7.54 7.77 -5.25
C THR A 102 7.88 6.68 -4.24
N ILE A 103 8.66 5.68 -4.65
CA ILE A 103 9.21 4.66 -3.76
C ILE A 103 10.65 5.08 -3.47
N GLY A 104 10.94 5.40 -2.21
CA GLY A 104 12.26 5.66 -1.67
C GLY A 104 12.89 4.44 -1.02
N VAL A 105 14.12 4.61 -0.51
CA VAL A 105 14.87 3.52 0.16
C VAL A 105 14.09 2.95 1.33
N LEU A 106 13.53 3.82 2.17
CA LEU A 106 12.79 3.41 3.37
C LEU A 106 11.35 2.99 3.05
N GLY A 107 10.84 3.22 1.85
CA GLY A 107 9.48 2.88 1.42
C GLY A 107 8.77 4.02 0.71
N ILE A 108 7.46 4.19 0.89
CA ILE A 108 6.73 5.22 0.13
C ILE A 108 7.11 6.64 0.55
N GLU A 109 7.54 7.41 -0.44
CA GLU A 109 7.73 8.85 -0.37
C GLU A 109 6.57 9.53 -1.10
N THR A 110 5.82 10.38 -0.38
CA THR A 110 4.73 11.14 -1.01
C THR A 110 4.90 12.63 -0.81
N VAL A 111 4.72 13.38 -1.90
CA VAL A 111 4.54 14.83 -1.83
C VAL A 111 3.16 15.10 -1.28
N ALA A 112 3.06 16.10 -0.40
CA ALA A 112 1.80 16.56 0.14
C ALA A 112 0.80 16.82 -0.98
N ARG A 113 -0.31 16.10 -0.94
CA ARG A 113 -1.44 16.30 -1.84
C ARG A 113 -2.50 17.11 -1.15
N HIS A 114 -3.41 17.65 -1.94
CA HIS A 114 -4.68 18.25 -1.54
C HIS A 114 -5.65 17.24 -0.90
N TRP A 115 -5.13 16.38 -0.03
CA TRP A 115 -5.89 15.39 0.71
C TRP A 115 -6.26 15.98 2.06
N PRO A 116 -7.45 15.67 2.56
CA PRO A 116 -7.78 15.96 3.94
C PRO A 116 -6.77 15.35 4.89
N ALA A 117 -6.45 16.06 5.98
CA ALA A 117 -5.57 15.58 7.04
C ALA A 117 -5.95 14.16 7.51
N ARG A 118 -7.26 13.88 7.70
CA ARG A 118 -7.74 12.55 8.09
C ARG A 118 -7.38 11.45 7.11
N VAL A 119 -7.52 11.72 5.81
CA VAL A 119 -7.21 10.73 4.76
C VAL A 119 -5.71 10.53 4.67
N ALA A 120 -4.94 11.62 4.69
CA ALA A 120 -3.48 11.58 4.72
C ALA A 120 -2.95 10.73 5.89
N PHE A 121 -3.46 10.99 7.11
CA PHE A 121 -3.13 10.22 8.31
C PHE A 121 -3.49 8.74 8.16
N LEU A 122 -4.72 8.44 7.75
CA LEU A 122 -5.18 7.05 7.59
C LEU A 122 -4.39 6.30 6.52
N THR A 123 -4.04 6.94 5.40
CA THR A 123 -3.20 6.32 4.36
C THR A 123 -1.80 6.02 4.85
N GLY A 124 -1.17 6.93 5.61
CA GLY A 124 0.15 6.71 6.20
C GLY A 124 0.12 5.61 7.26
N LEU A 125 -0.90 5.61 8.12
CA LEU A 125 -1.09 4.60 9.14
C LEU A 125 -1.32 3.22 8.54
N ALA A 126 -2.22 3.08 7.56
CA ALA A 126 -2.52 1.81 6.91
C ALA A 126 -1.31 1.25 6.16
N ALA A 127 -0.56 2.11 5.47
CA ALA A 127 0.68 1.75 4.80
C ALA A 127 1.70 1.19 5.81
N SER A 128 1.92 1.88 6.93
CA SER A 128 2.88 1.46 7.97
C SER A 128 2.44 0.16 8.65
N MET A 129 1.16 0.07 9.03
CA MET A 129 0.58 -1.13 9.63
C MET A 129 0.62 -2.33 8.71
N SER A 130 0.52 -2.15 7.39
CA SER A 130 0.64 -3.26 6.44
C SER A 130 2.02 -3.91 6.50
N VAL A 131 3.09 -3.13 6.64
CA VAL A 131 4.46 -3.65 6.77
C VAL A 131 4.69 -4.28 8.14
N VAL A 132 4.11 -3.72 9.21
CA VAL A 132 4.10 -4.35 10.54
C VAL A 132 3.45 -5.73 10.47
N LEU A 133 2.28 -5.84 9.84
CA LEU A 133 1.57 -7.10 9.66
C LEU A 133 2.36 -8.10 8.82
N LEU A 134 3.10 -7.63 7.80
CA LEU A 134 4.01 -8.47 7.02
C LEU A 134 5.18 -8.98 7.84
N GLY A 135 5.78 -8.13 8.69
CA GLY A 135 6.82 -8.54 9.64
C GLY A 135 6.30 -9.61 10.61
N CYS A 136 5.13 -9.38 11.22
CA CYS A 136 4.47 -10.37 12.06
C CYS A 136 4.15 -11.67 11.31
N PHE A 137 3.76 -11.58 10.03
CA PHE A 137 3.54 -12.76 9.19
C PHE A 137 4.83 -13.54 8.95
N TYR A 138 5.95 -12.88 8.61
CA TYR A 138 7.25 -13.54 8.50
C TYR A 138 7.67 -14.20 9.81
N ARG A 139 7.40 -13.55 10.95
CA ARG A 139 7.66 -14.12 12.28
C ARG A 139 6.76 -15.32 12.60
N LEU A 140 5.54 -15.34 12.09
CA LEU A 140 4.62 -16.47 12.25
C LEU A 140 5.05 -17.66 11.37
N VAL A 141 5.49 -17.41 10.14
CA VAL A 141 6.04 -18.45 9.24
C VAL A 141 7.33 -19.06 9.79
N ASP A 142 8.16 -18.25 10.46
CA ASP A 142 9.36 -18.68 11.19
C ASP A 142 9.06 -19.63 12.37
N GLY A 143 7.79 -19.86 12.72
CA GLY A 143 7.42 -20.56 13.94
C GLY A 143 7.72 -19.76 15.22
N GLY A 144 8.12 -18.48 15.09
CA GLY A 144 8.54 -17.63 16.21
C GLY A 144 7.41 -17.21 17.18
N PHE A 145 6.15 -17.52 16.84
CA PHE A 145 5.07 -17.57 17.82
C PHE A 145 4.92 -19.00 18.35
N GLN A 146 5.98 -19.55 18.93
CA GLN A 146 5.80 -20.63 19.88
C GLN A 146 5.04 -20.02 21.06
N VAL A 147 3.72 -20.23 21.10
CA VAL A 147 2.93 -19.98 22.31
C VAL A 147 3.68 -20.74 23.42
N PRO A 148 4.04 -20.10 24.54
CA PRO A 148 4.67 -20.82 25.64
C PRO A 148 3.73 -21.96 25.98
N SER A 149 4.11 -23.19 25.61
CA SER A 149 3.39 -24.37 26.04
C SER A 149 3.46 -24.33 27.56
N ILE A 150 2.31 -24.18 28.20
CA ILE A 150 2.15 -24.21 29.65
C ILE A 150 2.38 -25.66 30.07
N GLU A 151 3.61 -26.16 29.92
CA GLU A 151 3.97 -27.53 30.24
C GLU A 151 5.38 -27.57 30.85
N VAL A 152 5.33 -27.69 32.18
CA VAL A 152 6.27 -28.38 33.07
C VAL A 152 7.54 -27.60 33.52
N PRO A 153 7.80 -27.47 34.85
CA PRO A 153 8.80 -26.56 35.43
C PRO A 153 10.28 -27.01 35.32
N SER A 154 10.69 -27.87 34.39
CA SER A 154 12.01 -28.52 34.46
C SER A 154 12.91 -28.37 33.24
N ILE A 155 12.53 -27.59 32.24
CA ILE A 155 13.41 -27.29 31.10
C ILE A 155 13.55 -25.78 31.00
N GLU A 156 14.73 -25.28 31.31
CA GLU A 156 15.15 -23.91 31.02
C GLU A 156 15.15 -23.71 29.50
N VAL A 157 13.97 -23.44 28.92
CA VAL A 157 13.87 -22.97 27.54
C VAL A 157 14.50 -21.58 27.53
N PRO A 158 15.62 -21.37 26.79
CA PRO A 158 16.20 -20.05 26.68
C PRO A 158 15.16 -19.14 26.05
N ILE A 159 14.65 -18.19 26.84
CA ILE A 159 13.80 -17.12 26.32
C ILE A 159 14.74 -16.22 25.54
N ASP A 160 14.98 -16.55 24.26
CA ASP A 160 15.71 -15.67 23.36
C ASP A 160 14.97 -14.33 23.37
N PRO A 161 15.60 -13.26 23.87
CA PRO A 161 14.92 -11.98 23.99
C PRO A 161 14.54 -11.52 22.59
N ILE A 162 13.29 -11.04 22.47
CA ILE A 162 12.64 -10.54 21.24
C ILE A 162 13.53 -9.55 20.44
N TRP A 163 14.56 -8.99 21.07
CA TRP A 163 15.45 -7.95 20.55
C TRP A 163 16.91 -8.40 20.32
N GLN A 164 17.28 -9.66 20.54
CA GLN A 164 18.63 -10.11 20.16
C GLN A 164 18.72 -10.20 18.64
N LEU A 165 19.62 -9.40 18.04
CA LEU A 165 20.04 -9.62 16.67
C LEU A 165 20.71 -10.98 16.60
N SER A 166 19.98 -11.99 16.13
CA SER A 166 20.58 -13.27 15.78
C SER A 166 21.74 -12.99 14.83
N SER A 167 22.90 -13.59 15.09
CA SER A 167 23.98 -13.60 14.13
C SER A 167 23.40 -14.02 12.78
N VAL A 168 23.77 -13.32 11.71
CA VAL A 168 23.26 -13.54 10.35
C VAL A 168 23.89 -14.84 9.80
N GLY A 169 23.68 -15.95 10.49
CA GLY A 169 24.09 -17.29 10.10
C GLY A 169 23.00 -17.89 9.24
N LEU A 170 23.14 -17.78 7.92
CA LEU A 170 22.20 -18.32 6.93
C LEU A 170 22.31 -19.85 6.75
N GLY A 171 22.99 -20.54 7.65
CA GLY A 171 23.05 -22.01 7.64
C GLY A 171 21.68 -22.66 7.79
N GLU A 172 20.72 -21.95 8.40
CA GLU A 172 19.38 -22.46 8.71
C GLU A 172 18.30 -21.58 8.06
N VAL A 173 17.33 -22.21 7.40
CA VAL A 173 16.20 -21.54 6.72
C VAL A 173 15.39 -20.64 7.68
N GLU A 174 15.37 -20.98 8.96
CA GLU A 174 14.72 -20.21 10.04
C GLU A 174 15.34 -18.81 10.19
N SER A 175 16.65 -18.68 10.03
CA SER A 175 17.33 -17.37 10.11
C SER A 175 16.84 -16.38 9.03
N VAL A 176 16.37 -16.85 7.87
CA VAL A 176 15.93 -16.02 6.73
C VAL A 176 14.64 -15.28 7.07
N TRP A 177 13.64 -16.00 7.59
CA TRP A 177 12.32 -15.42 7.90
C TRP A 177 12.40 -14.44 9.06
N ARG A 178 13.21 -14.77 10.08
CA ARG A 178 13.54 -13.86 11.17
C ARG A 178 14.18 -12.57 10.67
N THR A 179 15.15 -12.67 9.77
CA THR A 179 15.80 -11.50 9.15
C THR A 179 14.82 -10.67 8.33
N ALA A 180 13.96 -11.31 7.54
CA ALA A 180 12.91 -10.64 6.77
C ALA A 180 11.93 -9.86 7.67
N SER A 181 11.50 -10.47 8.78
CA SER A 181 10.66 -9.82 9.80
C SER A 181 11.33 -8.57 10.37
N TRP A 182 12.60 -8.69 10.76
CA TRP A 182 13.38 -7.55 11.27
C TRP A 182 13.50 -6.42 10.26
N LEU A 183 13.76 -6.74 9.01
CA LEU A 183 13.83 -5.76 7.92
C LEU A 183 12.50 -5.01 7.74
N CYS A 184 11.36 -5.69 7.82
CA CYS A 184 10.06 -5.04 7.81
C CYS A 184 9.88 -4.06 8.98
N PHE A 185 10.29 -4.43 10.20
CA PHE A 185 10.23 -3.52 11.35
C PHE A 185 11.17 -2.32 11.20
N LEU A 186 12.41 -2.54 10.72
CA LEU A 186 13.34 -1.45 10.43
C LEU A 186 12.79 -0.50 9.36
N GLN A 187 12.12 -1.03 8.34
CA GLN A 187 11.45 -0.23 7.32
C GLN A 187 10.34 0.65 7.94
N VAL A 188 9.52 0.09 8.84
CA VAL A 188 8.48 0.86 9.56
C VAL A 188 9.09 1.93 10.45
N ILE A 189 10.11 1.58 11.24
CA ILE A 189 10.81 2.52 12.12
C ILE A 189 11.37 3.68 11.27
N GLY A 190 12.08 3.37 10.19
CA GLY A 190 12.64 4.37 9.28
C GLY A 190 11.58 5.30 8.68
N GLN A 191 10.39 4.79 8.37
CA GLN A 191 9.29 5.61 7.86
C GLN A 191 8.59 6.47 8.90
N MET A 192 8.56 6.02 10.16
CA MET A 192 7.97 6.79 11.27
C MET A 192 8.82 8.00 11.63
N ILE A 193 10.12 8.00 11.28
CA ILE A 193 10.99 9.16 11.43
C ILE A 193 10.46 10.30 10.52
N PRO A 194 10.19 11.50 11.06
CA PRO A 194 9.56 12.61 10.33
C PRO A 194 10.55 13.36 9.39
N LEU A 195 11.28 12.62 8.57
CA LEU A 195 12.14 13.13 7.51
C LEU A 195 11.32 13.71 6.34
N PRO A 196 11.92 14.53 5.46
CA PRO A 196 11.23 15.04 4.27
C PRO A 196 10.62 13.91 3.45
N ARG A 197 9.35 14.09 3.04
CA ARG A 197 8.60 13.18 2.15
C ARG A 197 8.28 11.79 2.71
N THR A 198 8.71 11.45 3.93
CA THR A 198 8.34 10.18 4.58
C THR A 198 6.89 10.19 5.07
N LEU A 199 6.31 8.99 5.23
CA LEU A 199 4.98 8.84 5.80
C LEU A 199 4.88 9.37 7.23
N GLY A 200 5.92 9.23 8.05
CA GLY A 200 5.97 9.77 9.41
C GLY A 200 5.77 11.27 9.43
N ARG A 201 6.39 12.01 8.50
CA ARG A 201 6.16 13.45 8.36
C ARG A 201 4.75 13.76 7.88
N GLN A 202 4.22 13.01 6.91
CA GLN A 202 2.84 13.18 6.46
C GLN A 202 1.83 12.97 7.60
N MET A 203 2.02 11.93 8.41
CA MET A 203 1.21 11.63 9.58
C MET A 203 1.33 12.73 10.64
N LEU A 204 2.54 13.22 10.92
CA LEU A 204 2.77 14.31 11.87
C LEU A 204 2.06 15.61 11.43
N VAL A 205 2.22 16.00 10.16
CA VAL A 205 1.57 17.19 9.59
C VAL A 205 0.04 17.04 9.66
N ALA A 206 -0.48 15.86 9.31
CA ALA A 206 -1.89 15.56 9.42
C ALA A 206 -2.41 15.64 10.87
N SER A 207 -1.64 15.16 11.84
CA SER A 207 -1.96 15.29 13.27
C SER A 207 -1.97 16.74 13.73
N VAL A 208 -0.99 17.54 13.32
CA VAL A 208 -0.95 18.98 13.62
C VAL A 208 -2.11 19.72 12.97
N SER A 209 -2.48 19.39 11.73
CA SER A 209 -3.65 19.97 11.07
C SER A 209 -4.97 19.57 11.75
N PHE A 210 -5.06 18.33 12.25
CA PHE A 210 -6.23 17.83 12.97
C PHE A 210 -6.43 18.52 14.32
N VAL A 211 -5.35 18.66 15.12
CA VAL A 211 -5.39 19.27 16.46
C VAL A 211 -5.39 20.79 16.38
N GLY A 212 -4.58 21.34 15.48
CA GLY A 212 -4.33 22.76 15.29
C GLY A 212 -5.37 23.47 14.44
N GLY A 213 -6.57 22.90 14.24
CA GLY A 213 -7.57 23.46 13.33
C GLY A 213 -8.03 24.90 13.66
N LYS A 214 -7.77 25.40 14.88
CA LYS A 214 -7.97 26.79 15.34
C LYS A 214 -6.73 27.67 15.22
N LEU A 215 -5.55 27.06 15.15
CA LEU A 215 -4.29 27.76 14.91
C LEU A 215 -4.22 28.06 13.42
N GLY A 216 -3.98 29.33 13.06
CA GLY A 216 -3.69 29.68 11.67
C GLY A 216 -2.48 28.92 11.14
N VAL A 217 -2.31 28.88 9.82
CA VAL A 217 -1.23 28.17 9.12
C VAL A 217 0.15 28.45 9.74
N ALA A 218 0.45 29.72 10.05
CA ALA A 218 1.71 30.11 10.69
C ALA A 218 1.92 29.47 12.07
N GLY A 219 0.85 29.33 12.87
CA GLY A 219 0.89 28.67 14.17
C GLY A 219 1.13 27.17 14.03
N GLN A 220 0.45 26.52 13.09
CA GLN A 220 0.63 25.10 12.81
C GLN A 220 2.06 24.79 12.34
N VAL A 221 2.66 25.63 11.50
CA VAL A 221 4.07 25.46 11.08
C VAL A 221 5.03 25.59 12.26
N LYS A 222 4.81 26.54 13.18
CA LYS A 222 5.63 26.66 14.40
C LYS A 222 5.55 25.40 15.26
N VAL A 223 4.34 24.87 15.47
CA VAL A 223 4.12 23.63 16.23
C VAL A 223 4.78 22.44 15.54
N LEU A 224 4.62 22.31 14.22
CA LEU A 224 5.23 21.23 13.45
C LEU A 224 6.77 21.27 13.55
N ARG A 225 7.38 22.45 13.41
CA ARG A 225 8.83 22.62 13.58
C ARG A 225 9.29 22.23 14.98
N LEU A 226 8.59 22.71 16.01
CA LEU A 226 8.88 22.36 17.40
C LEU A 226 8.82 20.84 17.62
N LEU A 227 7.82 20.16 17.07
CA LEU A 227 7.71 18.71 17.19
C LEU A 227 8.89 18.00 16.51
N ILE A 228 9.27 18.40 15.30
CA ILE A 228 10.42 17.82 14.59
C ILE A 228 11.73 18.10 15.36
N ASP A 229 11.89 19.31 15.90
CA ASP A 229 13.05 19.66 16.73
C ASP A 229 13.09 18.82 18.02
N CYS A 230 11.95 18.57 18.66
CA CYS A 230 11.85 17.66 19.80
C CYS A 230 12.25 16.22 19.43
N PHE A 231 11.84 15.71 18.26
CA PHE A 231 12.30 14.41 17.77
C PHE A 231 13.81 14.40 17.54
N ALA A 232 14.36 15.44 16.90
CA ALA A 232 15.80 15.55 16.66
C ALA A 232 16.60 15.56 17.97
N LEU A 233 16.20 16.38 18.94
CA LEU A 233 16.83 16.46 20.26
C LEU A 233 16.67 15.16 21.05
N GLY A 234 15.51 14.50 20.97
CA GLY A 234 15.27 13.20 21.58
C GLY A 234 16.18 12.12 21.01
N THR A 235 16.33 12.05 19.68
CA THR A 235 17.26 11.13 19.01
C THR A 235 18.71 11.43 19.39
N LEU A 236 19.11 12.71 19.48
CA LEU A 236 20.45 13.10 19.91
C LEU A 236 20.72 12.70 21.36
N GLY A 237 19.79 12.97 22.28
CA GLY A 237 19.89 12.56 23.68
C GLY A 237 19.99 11.04 23.85
N PHE A 238 19.19 10.29 23.09
CA PHE A 238 19.28 8.83 23.05
C PHE A 238 20.64 8.34 22.53
N THR A 239 21.20 9.04 21.54
CA THR A 239 22.52 8.71 20.99
C THR A 239 23.64 8.94 22.00
N ILE A 240 23.60 10.07 22.73
CA ILE A 240 24.56 10.37 23.81
C ILE A 240 24.45 9.34 24.93
N TRP A 241 23.23 8.93 25.28
CA TRP A 241 22.99 7.90 26.28
C TRP A 241 23.56 6.53 25.86
N LEU A 242 23.38 6.14 24.58
CA LEU A 242 23.99 4.92 24.02
C LEU A 242 25.52 4.98 24.03
N MET A 243 26.11 6.14 23.75
CA MET A 243 27.56 6.33 23.79
C MET A 243 28.09 6.16 25.23
N ASN A 244 27.35 6.66 26.23
CA ASN A 244 27.76 6.59 27.63
C ASN A 244 27.63 5.19 28.25
N THR A 245 26.72 4.35 27.74
CA THR A 245 26.54 2.98 28.24
C THR A 245 27.65 2.01 27.81
N GLY A 246 28.64 2.47 27.01
CA GLY A 246 29.86 1.72 26.69
C GLY A 246 29.61 0.42 25.92
N ASN A 247 28.41 0.24 25.36
CA ASN A 247 28.04 -1.00 24.71
C ASN A 247 28.80 -1.11 23.38
N GLN A 248 29.80 -2.01 23.30
CA GLN A 248 30.69 -2.15 22.14
C GLN A 248 29.94 -2.47 20.84
N ILE A 249 28.74 -3.07 20.94
CA ILE A 249 27.82 -3.33 19.82
C ILE A 249 27.35 -2.02 19.14
N ALA A 250 27.50 -0.87 19.79
CA ALA A 250 27.08 0.43 19.27
C ALA A 250 28.09 1.11 18.33
N GLY A 251 29.24 0.50 18.02
CA GLY A 251 30.35 1.17 17.32
C GLY A 251 29.98 1.88 16.01
N VAL A 252 29.07 1.31 15.22
CA VAL A 252 28.54 1.92 13.97
C VAL A 252 27.17 2.56 14.17
N GLY A 253 26.47 2.25 15.26
CA GLY A 253 25.10 2.72 15.51
C GLY A 253 25.03 4.19 15.89
N TRP A 254 25.92 4.67 16.78
CA TRP A 254 25.86 6.04 17.28
C TRP A 254 26.15 7.11 16.21
N PRO A 255 27.12 6.96 15.27
CA PRO A 255 27.33 7.97 14.24
C PRO A 255 26.13 8.08 13.29
N LEU A 256 25.47 6.95 13.02
CA LEU A 256 24.29 6.91 12.18
C LEU A 256 23.11 7.62 12.87
N LEU A 257 22.89 7.36 14.16
CA LEU A 257 21.86 8.06 14.93
C LEU A 257 22.15 9.58 15.06
N MET A 258 23.42 9.96 15.24
CA MET A 258 23.83 11.38 15.19
C MET A 258 23.49 12.00 13.83
N CYS A 259 23.82 11.31 12.73
CA CYS A 259 23.50 11.76 11.38
C CYS A 259 21.98 11.93 11.19
N VAL A 260 21.17 10.97 11.66
CA VAL A 260 19.70 11.05 11.62
C VAL A 260 19.19 12.24 12.44
N ALA A 261 19.73 12.48 13.64
CA ALA A 261 19.36 13.62 14.48
C ALA A 261 19.67 14.95 13.78
N VAL A 262 20.85 15.07 13.16
CA VAL A 262 21.23 16.26 12.38
C VAL A 262 20.33 16.43 11.15
N LEU A 263 20.02 15.36 10.42
CA LEU A 263 19.12 15.40 9.27
C LEU A 263 17.71 15.82 9.67
N LEU A 264 17.20 15.35 10.82
CA LEU A 264 15.92 15.78 11.37
C LEU A 264 15.92 17.26 11.72
N TRP A 265 16.97 17.73 12.41
CA TRP A 265 17.15 19.14 12.76
C TRP A 265 17.24 20.03 11.51
N VAL A 266 17.97 19.60 10.48
CA VAL A 266 18.07 20.34 9.22
C VAL A 266 16.72 20.33 8.49
N SER A 267 16.02 19.18 8.48
CA SER A 267 14.70 19.01 7.86
C SER A 267 13.63 19.92 8.47
N SER A 268 13.71 20.24 9.77
CA SER A 268 12.75 21.15 10.43
C SER A 268 12.79 22.57 9.85
N ARG A 269 13.96 23.01 9.39
CA ARG A 269 14.18 24.36 8.84
C ARG A 269 13.72 24.52 7.39
N TRP A 270 13.38 23.43 6.70
CA TRP A 270 13.05 23.48 5.27
C TRP A 270 11.67 24.11 5.02
N SER A 271 11.58 24.93 3.96
CA SER A 271 10.35 25.56 3.47
C SER A 271 9.28 24.55 3.03
N ASP A 272 9.67 23.30 2.81
CA ASP A 272 8.77 22.18 2.49
C ASP A 272 7.70 21.92 3.57
N THR A 273 7.96 22.31 4.82
CA THR A 273 6.95 22.25 5.90
C THR A 273 5.72 23.11 5.57
N MET A 274 5.94 24.33 5.08
CA MET A 274 4.88 25.25 4.69
C MET A 274 4.05 24.70 3.53
N ARG A 275 4.72 24.29 2.44
CA ARG A 275 4.06 23.71 1.25
C ARG A 275 3.22 22.49 1.58
N THR A 276 3.71 21.65 2.49
CA THR A 276 2.98 20.45 2.92
C THR A 276 1.70 20.79 3.68
N LEU A 277 1.78 21.80 4.55
CA LEU A 277 0.65 22.23 5.36
C LEU A 277 -0.38 23.00 4.53
N GLU A 278 0.07 23.88 3.62
CA GLU A 278 -0.78 24.55 2.63
C GLU A 278 -1.56 23.56 1.76
N GLY A 279 -0.90 22.49 1.31
CA GLY A 279 -1.57 21.42 0.56
C GLY A 279 -2.70 20.75 1.34
N LEU A 280 -2.51 20.50 2.64
CA LEU A 280 -3.56 19.91 3.48
C LEU A 280 -4.69 20.91 3.80
N ASP A 281 -4.37 22.19 4.02
CA ASP A 281 -5.36 23.22 4.35
C ASP A 281 -6.21 23.62 3.14
N ALA A 282 -5.63 23.64 1.94
CA ALA A 282 -6.38 23.77 0.69
C ALA A 282 -7.43 22.65 0.54
N GLY A 283 -7.11 21.42 0.99
CA GLY A 283 -8.07 20.31 1.04
C GLY A 283 -9.20 20.49 2.06
N ARG A 284 -9.05 21.39 3.03
CA ARG A 284 -10.06 21.68 4.07
C ARG A 284 -11.20 22.56 3.53
N GLY A 285 -10.89 23.52 2.64
CA GLY A 285 -11.88 24.39 1.99
C GLY A 285 -12.92 23.60 1.19
N ASP A 286 -12.47 22.63 0.39
CA ASP A 286 -13.34 21.73 -0.39
C ASP A 286 -14.14 20.75 0.47
N GLN A 287 -13.70 20.49 1.71
CA GLN A 287 -14.33 19.54 2.61
C GLN A 287 -15.56 20.12 3.32
N GLN A 288 -15.59 21.41 3.63
CA GLN A 288 -16.69 22.02 4.38
C GLN A 288 -18.06 21.79 3.68
N GLY A 289 -18.07 21.69 2.34
CA GLY A 289 -19.28 21.37 1.55
C GLY A 289 -19.59 19.87 1.37
N ARG A 290 -18.63 18.95 1.61
CA ARG A 290 -18.77 17.50 1.37
C ARG A 290 -18.87 16.65 2.65
N ASN A 291 -18.54 17.21 3.80
CA ASN A 291 -18.24 16.46 5.02
C ASN A 291 -19.46 16.17 5.92
N ARG A 292 -20.32 15.23 5.49
CA ARG A 292 -21.15 14.43 6.43
C ARG A 292 -21.35 12.96 6.02
N ARG A 293 -20.80 12.51 4.90
CA ARG A 293 -20.82 11.08 4.53
C ARG A 293 -19.57 10.40 5.08
N THR A 294 -19.76 9.58 6.12
CA THR A 294 -18.73 8.80 6.80
C THR A 294 -17.89 8.04 5.77
N VAL A 295 -16.57 8.19 5.81
CA VAL A 295 -15.60 7.54 4.89
C VAL A 295 -15.88 6.03 4.79
N TRP A 296 -16.18 5.40 5.93
CA TRP A 296 -16.61 4.01 6.01
C TRP A 296 -17.85 3.67 5.18
N LYS A 297 -18.91 4.50 5.23
CA LYS A 297 -20.11 4.30 4.41
C LYS A 297 -19.79 4.40 2.93
N THR A 298 -18.88 5.30 2.55
CA THR A 298 -18.44 5.44 1.16
C THR A 298 -17.64 4.23 0.68
N LEU A 299 -16.77 3.68 1.53
CA LEU A 299 -15.99 2.48 1.26
C LEU A 299 -16.88 1.24 1.12
N VAL A 300 -17.80 1.03 2.07
CA VAL A 300 -18.77 -0.06 2.03
C VAL A 300 -19.70 0.06 0.83
N TYR A 301 -20.19 1.26 0.52
CA TYR A 301 -21.06 1.49 -0.64
C TYR A 301 -20.33 1.25 -1.97
N ARG A 302 -19.07 1.68 -2.10
CA ARG A 302 -18.25 1.35 -3.29
C ARG A 302 -17.97 -0.13 -3.41
N GLY A 303 -17.65 -0.80 -2.31
CA GLY A 303 -17.45 -2.25 -2.28
C GLY A 303 -18.71 -3.01 -2.74
N ARG A 304 -19.88 -2.62 -2.22
CA ARG A 304 -21.18 -3.14 -2.69
C ARG A 304 -21.41 -2.85 -4.16
N ARG A 305 -21.30 -1.59 -4.60
CA ARG A 305 -21.51 -1.21 -6.03
C ARG A 305 -20.58 -1.95 -6.98
N TRP A 306 -19.34 -2.23 -6.58
CA TRP A 306 -18.42 -3.01 -7.40
C TRP A 306 -18.83 -4.49 -7.47
N ARG A 307 -19.25 -5.07 -6.34
CA ARG A 307 -19.80 -6.43 -6.28
C ARG A 307 -21.09 -6.54 -7.09
N ASP A 308 -21.97 -5.54 -7.01
CA ASP A 308 -23.21 -5.44 -7.77
C ASP A 308 -22.93 -5.28 -9.26
N GLY A 309 -21.94 -4.45 -9.63
CA GLY A 309 -21.48 -4.33 -11.01
C GLY A 309 -20.92 -5.64 -11.58
N ARG A 310 -20.24 -6.46 -10.78
CA ARG A 310 -19.83 -7.81 -11.20
C ARG A 310 -21.03 -8.74 -11.37
N ARG A 311 -22.02 -8.66 -10.47
CA ARG A 311 -23.27 -9.44 -10.58
C ARG A 311 -24.04 -9.08 -11.84
N VAL A 312 -24.20 -7.79 -12.13
CA VAL A 312 -24.88 -7.31 -13.34
C VAL A 312 -24.13 -7.76 -14.60
N ARG A 313 -22.79 -7.69 -14.63
CA ARG A 313 -22.03 -8.21 -15.78
C ARG A 313 -22.12 -9.72 -15.93
N HIS A 314 -22.25 -10.46 -14.82
CA HIS A 314 -22.44 -11.90 -14.87
C HIS A 314 -23.84 -12.24 -15.37
N ALA A 315 -24.88 -11.59 -14.84
CA ALA A 315 -26.26 -11.70 -15.32
C ALA A 315 -26.35 -11.36 -16.80
N HIS A 316 -25.73 -10.27 -17.25
CA HIS A 316 -25.78 -9.89 -18.67
C HIS A 316 -25.07 -10.89 -19.59
N ARG A 317 -24.00 -11.57 -19.11
CA ARG A 317 -23.37 -12.67 -19.86
C ARG A 317 -24.25 -13.91 -19.92
N VAL A 318 -25.02 -14.17 -18.88
CA VAL A 318 -26.00 -15.27 -18.84
C VAL A 318 -27.16 -14.95 -19.78
N GLU A 319 -27.73 -13.75 -19.70
CA GLU A 319 -28.79 -13.26 -20.61
C GLU A 319 -28.36 -13.30 -22.08
N GLN A 320 -27.14 -12.88 -22.40
CA GLN A 320 -26.61 -12.97 -23.76
C GLN A 320 -26.43 -14.43 -24.22
N GLY A 321 -26.06 -15.33 -23.32
CA GLY A 321 -25.99 -16.77 -23.60
C GLY A 321 -27.37 -17.37 -23.86
N GLU A 322 -28.34 -17.06 -22.99
CA GLU A 322 -29.74 -17.51 -23.11
C GLU A 322 -30.42 -16.97 -24.37
N ALA A 323 -30.15 -15.71 -24.77
CA ALA A 323 -30.67 -15.15 -26.01
C ALA A 323 -30.13 -15.84 -27.27
N VAL A 324 -28.85 -16.23 -27.25
CA VAL A 324 -28.22 -17.00 -28.35
C VAL A 324 -28.77 -18.43 -28.40
N ASP A 325 -29.00 -19.05 -27.24
CA ASP A 325 -29.60 -20.36 -27.14
C ASP A 325 -31.07 -20.35 -27.60
N ALA A 326 -31.84 -19.30 -27.26
CA ALA A 326 -33.22 -19.13 -27.72
C ALA A 326 -33.31 -18.99 -29.25
N GLN A 327 -32.44 -18.18 -29.86
CA GLN A 327 -32.37 -18.05 -31.32
C GLN A 327 -32.01 -19.38 -31.99
N ARG A 328 -31.09 -20.16 -31.42
CA ARG A 328 -30.74 -21.49 -31.92
C ARG A 328 -31.89 -22.49 -31.77
N VAL A 329 -32.65 -22.44 -30.67
CA VAL A 329 -33.81 -23.30 -30.45
C VAL A 329 -34.90 -23.02 -31.47
N ASP A 330 -35.18 -21.76 -31.79
CA ASP A 330 -36.14 -21.39 -32.84
C ASP A 330 -35.69 -21.88 -34.23
N GLU A 331 -34.39 -21.77 -34.54
CA GLU A 331 -33.83 -22.25 -35.80
C GLU A 331 -33.89 -23.78 -35.92
N ILE A 332 -33.62 -24.50 -34.82
CA ILE A 332 -33.77 -25.96 -34.71
C ILE A 332 -35.25 -26.35 -34.85
N LEU A 333 -36.18 -25.65 -34.20
CA LEU A 333 -37.62 -25.90 -34.31
C LEU A 333 -38.12 -25.69 -35.75
N ASN A 334 -37.62 -24.68 -36.44
CA ASN A 334 -37.98 -24.39 -37.82
C ASN A 334 -37.42 -25.48 -38.78
N GLN A 335 -36.19 -25.96 -38.54
CA GLN A 335 -35.61 -27.09 -39.28
C GLN A 335 -36.36 -28.41 -39.00
N LEU A 336 -36.73 -28.66 -37.73
CA LEU A 336 -37.54 -29.81 -37.33
C LEU A 336 -38.90 -29.81 -38.04
N HIS A 337 -39.54 -28.64 -38.14
CA HIS A 337 -40.83 -28.47 -38.80
C HIS A 337 -40.75 -28.72 -40.32
N GLN A 338 -39.62 -28.36 -40.96
CA GLN A 338 -39.44 -28.48 -42.41
C GLN A 338 -38.93 -29.85 -42.86
N GLN A 339 -38.07 -30.52 -42.08
CA GLN A 339 -37.31 -31.70 -42.55
C GLN A 339 -37.53 -32.96 -41.70
N GLY A 340 -38.25 -32.87 -40.58
CA GLY A 340 -38.52 -34.00 -39.69
C GLY A 340 -37.34 -34.37 -38.78
N ILE A 341 -37.60 -35.20 -37.76
CA ILE A 341 -36.68 -35.56 -36.65
C ILE A 341 -35.35 -36.19 -37.12
N GLU A 342 -35.30 -36.73 -38.32
CA GLU A 342 -34.15 -37.44 -38.87
C GLU A 342 -33.02 -36.49 -39.35
N SER A 343 -33.31 -35.19 -39.56
CA SER A 343 -32.30 -34.22 -40.01
C SER A 343 -31.48 -33.59 -38.87
N LEU A 344 -31.86 -33.79 -37.60
CA LEU A 344 -31.21 -33.14 -36.47
C LEU A 344 -29.84 -33.74 -36.14
N LYS A 345 -28.83 -32.88 -36.01
CA LYS A 345 -27.49 -33.28 -35.54
C LYS A 345 -27.55 -33.70 -34.07
N PRO A 346 -26.67 -34.63 -33.64
CA PRO A 346 -26.64 -35.12 -32.25
C PRO A 346 -26.39 -34.02 -31.21
N ALA A 347 -25.71 -32.93 -31.58
CA ALA A 347 -25.51 -31.77 -30.72
C ALA A 347 -26.82 -31.01 -30.43
N ASP A 348 -27.72 -30.93 -31.41
CA ASP A 348 -29.01 -30.21 -31.28
C ASP A 348 -30.00 -31.01 -30.43
N ARG A 349 -29.92 -32.34 -30.46
CA ARG A 349 -30.68 -33.24 -29.58
C ARG A 349 -30.28 -33.07 -28.11
N GLN A 350 -28.99 -32.97 -27.81
CA GLN A 350 -28.51 -32.69 -26.45
C GLN A 350 -28.97 -31.32 -25.93
N LEU A 351 -29.08 -30.34 -26.83
CA LEU A 351 -29.55 -28.99 -26.47
C LEU A 351 -31.06 -29.02 -26.13
N LEU A 352 -31.87 -29.73 -26.91
CA LEU A 352 -33.31 -29.95 -26.62
C LEU A 352 -33.54 -30.74 -25.34
N GLU A 353 -32.73 -31.76 -25.04
CA GLU A 353 -32.79 -32.48 -23.76
C GLU A 353 -32.49 -31.56 -22.56
N ARG A 354 -31.47 -30.68 -22.67
CA ARG A 354 -31.18 -29.69 -21.63
C ARG A 354 -32.31 -28.69 -21.42
N VAL A 355 -32.90 -28.19 -22.51
CA VAL A 355 -34.02 -27.23 -22.43
C VAL A 355 -35.27 -27.90 -21.83
N SER A 356 -35.59 -29.13 -22.24
CA SER A 356 -36.72 -29.87 -21.67
C SER A 356 -36.52 -30.22 -20.20
N ALA A 357 -35.29 -30.57 -19.78
CA ALA A 357 -34.94 -30.78 -18.38
C ALA A 357 -35.07 -29.49 -17.54
N ASN A 358 -34.64 -28.34 -18.09
CA ASN A 358 -34.78 -27.04 -17.42
C ASN A 358 -36.24 -26.60 -17.28
N LEU A 359 -37.07 -26.75 -18.33
CA LEU A 359 -38.50 -26.47 -18.27
C LEU A 359 -39.22 -27.38 -17.24
N ARG A 360 -38.83 -28.65 -17.17
CA ARG A 360 -39.36 -29.58 -16.17
C ARG A 360 -38.99 -29.17 -14.75
N LYS A 361 -37.77 -28.65 -14.56
CA LYS A 361 -37.29 -28.13 -13.27
C LYS A 361 -38.01 -26.84 -12.85
N GLN A 362 -38.28 -25.93 -13.79
CA GLN A 362 -39.07 -24.71 -13.53
C GLN A 362 -40.51 -25.01 -13.11
N ARG A 363 -41.18 -25.97 -13.79
CA ARG A 363 -42.53 -26.39 -13.38
C ARG A 363 -42.59 -27.01 -11.99
N LEU A 364 -41.53 -27.71 -11.58
CA LEU A 364 -41.41 -28.27 -10.23
C LEU A 364 -41.18 -27.18 -9.19
N SER A 365 -40.35 -26.17 -9.47
CA SER A 365 -40.16 -25.05 -8.54
C SER A 365 -41.41 -24.17 -8.39
N GLU A 366 -42.18 -23.95 -9.47
CA GLU A 366 -43.46 -23.22 -9.39
C GLU A 366 -44.54 -23.97 -8.60
N ALA A 367 -44.46 -25.31 -8.57
CA ALA A 367 -45.38 -26.15 -7.79
C ALA A 367 -45.03 -26.24 -6.30
N ASP A 368 -43.77 -26.00 -5.92
CA ASP A 368 -43.31 -25.95 -4.52
C ASP A 368 -43.52 -24.57 -3.85
N ASP A 369 -43.64 -23.50 -4.65
CA ASP A 369 -43.86 -22.12 -4.19
C ASP A 369 -45.36 -21.73 -4.09
N ALA A 370 -46.28 -22.62 -4.48
CA ALA A 370 -47.73 -22.46 -4.40
C ALA A 370 -48.34 -23.31 -3.27
#